data_AF-A0A453E6U9-F1
#
_entry.id   AF-A0A453E6U9-F1
#
_cell.length_a   1.000
_cell.length_b   1.000
_cell.length_c   1.000
_cell.angle_alpha   90.00
_cell.angle_beta   90.00
_cell.angle_gamma   90.00
#
_symmetry.space_group_name_H-M   'P 1'
#
loop_
_entity.id
_entity.type
_entity.pdbx_description
1 polymer ?
#
loop_
_entity_poly.entity_id
_entity_poly.type
_entity_poly.pdbx_seq_one_letter_code
_entity_poly.pdbx_strand_id
1 'polypeptide(L)'
;AIFFQGHDYSSGVWQFEGYGYVPSGTSGVSVMQIHNEEGAAHSTVLMLHVYDGVLRFYSGAAVEPDIYDRWFRLNVMHDVGASTVAVYVDGEHKFSTSVTPSESYYFKFG
;
A
#
# COMPACT_ATOMS: atom_id res chain seq x y z
N ALA A 1 -8.94 7.66 -0.35
CA ALA A 1 -7.48 7.85 -0.42
C ALA A 1 -7.10 9.32 -0.60
N ILE A 2 -6.44 9.89 0.41
CA ILE A 2 -5.86 11.24 0.49
C ILE A 2 -4.44 11.22 -0.10
N PHE A 3 -4.04 12.30 -0.77
CA PHE A 3 -2.67 12.54 -1.29
C PHE A 3 -2.02 13.70 -0.50
N PHE A 4 -0.70 13.63 -0.27
CA PHE A 4 0.06 14.68 0.40
C PHE A 4 0.96 15.41 -0.61
N GLN A 5 0.65 16.68 -0.90
CA GLN A 5 1.51 17.50 -1.77
C GLN A 5 2.92 17.67 -1.19
N GLY A 6 3.92 17.66 -2.07
CA GLY A 6 5.34 17.86 -1.71
C GLY A 6 6.01 16.65 -1.06
N HIS A 7 5.38 15.48 -1.08
CA HIS A 7 5.92 14.22 -0.53
C HIS A 7 6.21 13.20 -1.64
N ASP A 8 6.39 13.68 -2.86
CA ASP A 8 6.85 12.85 -3.98
C ASP A 8 8.32 12.52 -3.78
N TYR A 9 8.71 11.31 -4.15
CA TYR A 9 10.07 10.82 -3.93
C TYR A 9 10.58 10.00 -5.11
N SER A 10 11.87 10.08 -5.38
CA SER A 10 12.53 9.38 -6.50
C SER A 10 13.72 8.52 -6.08
N SER A 11 14.08 8.53 -4.79
CA SER A 11 15.22 7.75 -4.27
C SER A 11 15.10 7.50 -2.77
N GLY A 12 15.94 6.58 -2.27
CA GLY A 12 16.00 6.20 -0.86
C GLY A 12 14.95 5.16 -0.48
N VAL A 13 14.77 5.00 0.83
CA VAL A 13 13.77 4.11 1.43
C VAL A 13 12.70 4.97 2.09
N TRP A 14 11.45 4.76 1.72
CA TRP A 14 10.31 5.53 2.21
C TRP A 14 9.33 4.65 2.94
N GLN A 15 8.82 5.15 4.07
CA GLN A 15 7.91 4.43 4.93
C GLN A 15 6.60 5.22 5.09
N PHE A 16 5.49 4.52 4.92
CA PHE A 16 4.19 4.92 5.42
C PHE A 16 3.84 4.06 6.64
N GLU A 17 3.30 4.69 7.69
CA GLU A 17 2.66 3.99 8.80
C GLU A 17 1.33 4.67 9.16
N GLY A 18 0.31 3.87 9.40
CA GLY A 18 -1.01 4.35 9.81
C GLY A 18 -1.87 3.26 10.42
N TYR A 19 -2.90 3.68 11.15
CA TYR A 19 -3.90 2.76 11.70
C TYR A 19 -5.16 2.77 10.83
N GLY A 20 -5.61 1.59 10.42
CA GLY A 20 -6.82 1.41 9.64
C GLY A 20 -7.91 0.71 10.44
N TYR A 21 -9.17 1.00 10.10
CA TYR A 21 -10.35 0.26 10.53
C TYR A 21 -11.26 0.09 9.32
N VAL A 22 -11.69 -1.14 9.03
CA VAL A 22 -12.60 -1.44 7.92
C VAL A 22 -13.84 -2.12 8.48
N PRO A 23 -15.03 -1.50 8.41
CA PRO A 23 -16.26 -2.14 8.88
C PRO A 23 -16.63 -3.36 8.03
N SER A 24 -17.15 -4.42 8.66
CA SER A 24 -17.67 -5.56 7.90
C SER A 24 -18.76 -5.16 6.90
N GLY A 25 -18.83 -5.92 5.79
CA GLY A 25 -19.69 -5.60 4.65
C GLY A 25 -19.10 -4.59 3.67
N THR A 26 -17.93 -4.02 3.96
CA THR A 26 -17.20 -3.12 3.06
C THR A 26 -16.28 -3.91 2.11
N SER A 27 -16.56 -3.95 0.81
CA SER A 27 -15.72 -4.67 -0.16
C SER A 27 -15.26 -3.78 -1.30
N GLY A 28 -14.04 -4.01 -1.80
CA GLY A 28 -13.40 -3.24 -2.87
C GLY A 28 -12.76 -1.92 -2.42
N VAL A 29 -12.70 -1.66 -1.11
CA VAL A 29 -12.10 -0.43 -0.59
C VAL A 29 -10.58 -0.51 -0.64
N SER A 30 -9.96 0.53 -1.21
CA SER A 30 -8.52 0.73 -1.18
C SER A 30 -8.12 1.39 0.13
N VAL A 31 -7.16 0.81 0.84
CA VAL A 31 -6.69 1.29 2.15
C VAL A 31 -5.42 2.13 1.98
N MET A 32 -4.51 1.70 1.11
CA MET A 32 -3.21 2.33 0.90
C MET A 32 -2.73 2.05 -0.52
N GLN A 33 -2.11 3.06 -1.14
CA GLN A 33 -1.58 2.99 -2.49
C GLN A 33 -0.21 3.65 -2.57
N ILE A 34 0.62 3.16 -3.50
CA ILE A 34 1.78 3.87 -4.02
C ILE A 34 1.49 4.14 -5.49
N HIS A 35 1.45 5.41 -5.88
CA HIS A 35 1.32 5.84 -7.27
C HIS A 35 2.67 6.29 -7.82
N ASN A 36 2.79 6.21 -9.13
CA ASN A 36 3.86 6.83 -9.90
C ASN A 36 3.51 8.28 -10.26
N GLU A 37 4.48 9.00 -10.81
CA GLU A 37 4.27 10.33 -11.37
C GLU A 37 3.12 10.36 -12.40
N GLU A 38 2.49 11.54 -12.53
CA GLU A 38 1.47 11.74 -13.55
C GLU A 38 2.07 11.56 -14.96
N GLY A 39 1.41 10.77 -15.80
CA GLY A 39 1.89 10.47 -17.16
C GLY A 39 2.83 9.27 -17.27
N ALA A 40 3.15 8.60 -16.15
CA ALA A 40 3.93 7.35 -16.15
C ALA A 40 3.27 6.23 -16.97
N ALA A 41 4.08 5.30 -17.49
CA ALA A 41 3.59 4.13 -18.25
C ALA A 41 2.66 3.22 -17.43
N HIS A 42 2.79 3.23 -16.10
CA HIS A 42 1.94 2.52 -15.17
C HIS A 42 1.58 3.48 -14.02
N SER A 43 0.33 3.49 -13.57
CA SER A 43 -0.12 4.46 -12.56
C SER A 43 0.22 4.06 -11.13
N THR A 44 0.26 2.76 -10.81
CA THR A 44 0.40 2.27 -9.43
C THR A 44 1.49 1.22 -9.29
N VAL A 45 2.18 1.28 -8.16
CA VAL A 45 3.21 0.35 -7.71
C VAL A 45 2.63 -0.65 -6.70
N LEU A 46 1.79 -0.14 -5.80
CA LEU A 46 1.11 -0.93 -4.78
C LEU A 46 -0.33 -0.43 -4.64
N MET A 47 -1.26 -1.35 -4.51
CA MET A 47 -2.62 -1.08 -4.08
C MET A 47 -3.03 -2.15 -3.06
N LEU A 48 -3.36 -1.73 -1.85
CA LEU A 48 -3.88 -2.60 -0.81
C LEU A 48 -5.39 -2.44 -0.72
N HIS A 49 -6.12 -3.51 -1.02
CA HIS A 49 -7.58 -3.53 -1.06
C HIS A 49 -8.15 -4.51 -0.06
N VAL A 50 -9.33 -4.24 0.47
CA VAL A 50 -10.09 -5.23 1.24
C VAL A 50 -11.16 -5.84 0.36
N TYR A 51 -11.10 -7.16 0.22
CA TYR A 51 -12.15 -7.97 -0.40
C TYR A 51 -12.50 -9.11 0.54
N ASP A 52 -13.78 -9.21 0.88
CA ASP A 52 -14.34 -10.30 1.71
C ASP A 52 -13.57 -10.53 3.01
N GLY A 53 -13.16 -9.44 3.67
CA GLY A 53 -12.46 -9.46 4.96
C GLY A 53 -10.95 -9.69 4.86
N VAL A 54 -10.42 -9.82 3.64
CA VAL A 54 -9.00 -10.05 3.39
C VAL A 54 -8.38 -8.80 2.79
N LEU A 55 -7.31 -8.30 3.42
CA LEU A 55 -6.42 -7.32 2.83
C LEU A 55 -5.60 -8.00 1.73
N ARG A 56 -5.58 -7.43 0.53
CA ARG A 56 -4.96 -8.01 -0.67
C ARG A 56 -4.09 -7.00 -1.38
N PHE A 57 -3.05 -7.52 -2.04
CA PHE A 57 -2.30 -6.78 -3.05
C PHE A 57 -3.08 -6.83 -4.38
N TYR A 58 -3.56 -5.67 -4.83
CA TYR A 58 -4.58 -5.55 -5.88
C TYR A 58 -5.76 -6.51 -5.61
N SER A 59 -6.18 -7.27 -6.61
CA SER A 59 -7.15 -8.38 -6.49
C SER A 59 -6.47 -9.75 -6.33
N GLY A 60 -5.15 -9.78 -6.18
CA GLY A 60 -4.35 -11.00 -6.20
C GLY A 60 -4.05 -11.54 -4.80
N ALA A 61 -2.78 -11.49 -4.42
CA ALA A 61 -2.25 -12.12 -3.22
C ALA A 61 -2.93 -11.62 -1.95
N ALA A 62 -3.31 -12.55 -1.07
CA ALA A 62 -3.75 -12.24 0.28
C ALA A 62 -2.56 -11.77 1.10
N VAL A 63 -2.72 -10.64 1.78
CA VAL A 63 -1.71 -10.03 2.66
C VAL A 63 -2.08 -10.33 4.12
N GLU A 64 -3.33 -10.09 4.51
CA GLU A 64 -3.78 -10.33 5.87
C GLU A 64 -5.28 -10.69 5.87
N PRO A 65 -5.68 -11.85 6.41
CA PRO A 65 -7.08 -12.20 6.58
C PRO A 65 -7.71 -11.48 7.78
N ASP A 66 -9.03 -11.60 7.92
CA ASP A 66 -9.79 -11.17 9.11
C ASP A 66 -9.50 -9.72 9.54
N ILE A 67 -9.50 -8.80 8.55
CA ILE A 67 -9.18 -7.38 8.76
C ILE A 67 -10.39 -6.54 9.20
N TYR A 68 -11.60 -7.09 9.09
CA TYR A 68 -12.81 -6.36 9.45
C TYR A 68 -12.96 -6.14 10.95
N ASP A 69 -13.63 -5.04 11.28
CA ASP A 69 -14.09 -4.69 12.64
C ASP A 69 -12.99 -4.70 13.71
N ARG A 70 -11.75 -4.46 13.28
CA ARG A 70 -10.60 -4.26 14.16
C ARG A 70 -9.74 -3.12 13.68
N TRP A 71 -9.05 -2.50 14.62
CA TRP A 71 -7.93 -1.64 14.30
C TRP A 71 -6.72 -2.49 13.93
N PHE A 72 -5.99 -2.08 12.92
CA PHE A 72 -4.72 -2.68 12.54
C PHE A 72 -3.69 -1.60 12.23
N ARG A 73 -2.45 -1.83 12.62
CA ARG A 73 -1.31 -0.97 12.23
C ARG A 73 -0.77 -1.45 10.89
N LEU A 74 -0.92 -0.62 9.87
CA LEU A 74 -0.35 -0.86 8.55
C LEU A 74 0.98 -0.10 8.42
N ASN A 75 2.03 -0.81 8.02
CA ASN A 75 3.31 -0.23 7.68
C ASN A 75 3.74 -0.71 6.29
N VAL A 76 4.11 0.22 5.42
CA VAL A 76 4.53 -0.06 4.05
C VAL A 76 5.85 0.62 3.81
N MET A 77 6.84 -0.14 3.37
CA MET A 77 8.17 0.34 3.00
C MET A 77 8.38 0.18 1.51
N HIS A 78 8.87 1.23 0.85
CA HIS A 78 9.30 1.19 -0.54
C HIS A 78 10.80 1.52 -0.59
N ASP A 79 11.61 0.54 -0.99
CA ASP A 79 13.01 0.74 -1.32
C ASP A 79 13.13 0.99 -2.82
N VAL A 80 13.36 2.26 -3.19
CA VAL A 80 13.43 2.68 -4.59
C VAL A 80 14.66 2.10 -5.27
N GLY A 81 15.79 2.03 -4.57
CA GLY A 81 17.05 1.53 -5.13
C GLY A 81 17.01 0.03 -5.39
N ALA A 82 16.36 -0.73 -4.52
CA ALA A 82 16.14 -2.16 -4.71
C ALA A 82 14.92 -2.47 -5.58
N SER A 83 14.06 -1.47 -5.86
CA SER A 83 12.77 -1.64 -6.55
C SER A 83 11.90 -2.70 -5.88
N THR A 84 11.74 -2.57 -4.56
CA THR A 84 10.93 -3.51 -3.76
C THR A 84 10.00 -2.80 -2.81
N VAL A 85 8.86 -3.44 -2.54
CA VAL A 85 7.91 -3.02 -1.52
C VAL A 85 7.76 -4.14 -0.48
N ALA A 86 7.67 -3.76 0.78
CA ALA A 86 7.35 -4.65 1.90
C ALA A 86 6.15 -4.10 2.68
N VAL A 87 5.24 -5.00 3.07
CA VAL A 87 4.04 -4.68 3.82
C VAL A 87 4.05 -5.44 5.13
N TYR A 88 3.79 -4.71 6.21
CA TYR A 88 3.67 -5.24 7.55
C TYR A 88 2.30 -4.88 8.12
N VAL A 89 1.70 -5.82 8.84
CA VAL A 89 0.46 -5.61 9.59
C VAL A 89 0.73 -5.96 11.05
N ASP A 90 0.40 -5.04 11.94
CA ASP A 90 0.61 -5.17 13.39
C ASP A 90 2.08 -5.43 13.78
N GLY A 91 3.02 -5.00 12.92
CA GLY A 91 4.47 -5.18 13.08
C GLY A 91 5.02 -6.50 12.55
N GLU A 92 4.18 -7.38 12.03
CA GLU A 92 4.58 -8.63 11.41
C GLU A 92 4.72 -8.45 9.89
N HIS A 93 5.78 -9.02 9.29
CA HIS A 93 5.97 -9.03 7.84
C HIS A 93 4.92 -9.93 7.19
N LYS A 94 4.18 -9.39 6.21
CA LYS A 94 3.08 -10.12 5.55
C LYS A 94 3.33 -10.36 4.07
N PHE A 95 3.97 -9.40 3.41
CA PHE A 95 4.10 -9.45 1.95
C PHE A 95 5.30 -8.64 1.48
N SER A 96 5.93 -9.12 0.41
CA SER A 96 6.93 -8.36 -0.34
C SER A 96 6.83 -8.68 -1.82
N THR A 97 7.12 -7.69 -2.66
CA THR A 97 7.21 -7.86 -4.11
C THR A 97 8.26 -6.92 -4.69
N SER A 98 8.84 -7.32 -5.82
CA SER A 98 9.54 -6.39 -6.71
C SER A 98 8.53 -5.53 -7.45
N VAL A 99 8.96 -4.33 -7.84
CA VAL A 99 8.11 -3.36 -8.54
C VAL A 99 8.80 -2.83 -9.77
N THR A 100 8.02 -2.45 -10.78
CA THR A 100 8.57 -1.78 -11.97
C THR A 100 9.00 -0.37 -11.59
N PRO A 101 10.26 0.02 -11.83
CA PRO A 101 10.73 1.37 -11.52
C PRO A 101 9.98 2.45 -12.33
N SER A 102 9.84 3.63 -11.72
CA SER A 102 9.31 4.86 -12.28
C SER A 102 10.19 6.04 -11.86
N GLU A 103 9.94 7.23 -12.42
CA GLU A 103 10.75 8.43 -12.13
C GLU A 103 10.52 8.95 -10.71
N SER A 104 9.28 8.95 -10.24
CA SER A 104 8.96 9.31 -8.86
C SER A 104 7.66 8.67 -8.38
N TYR A 105 7.46 8.70 -7.08
CA TYR A 105 6.36 8.00 -6.43
C TYR A 105 5.74 8.87 -5.36
N TYR A 106 4.52 8.54 -4.97
CA TYR A 106 3.88 9.13 -3.80
C TYR A 106 2.89 8.18 -3.15
N PHE A 107 2.68 8.37 -1.84
CA PHE A 107 1.72 7.59 -1.07
C PHE A 107 0.31 8.18 -1.16
N LYS A 108 -0.69 7.30 -1.14
CA LYS A 108 -2.09 7.65 -0.85
C LYS A 108 -2.64 6.70 0.20
N PHE A 109 -3.49 7.18 1.11
CA PHE A 109 -4.13 6.33 2.10
C PHE A 109 -5.54 6.79 2.48
N GLY A 110 -6.34 5.88 3.02
CA GLY A 110 -7.75 6.08 3.43
C GLY A 110 -8.69 6.11 2.25
#